data_AF-A0A562V257-F1
#
_entry.id   AF-A0A562V257-F1
#
_cell.length_a   1.000
_cell.length_b   1.000
_cell.length_c   1.000
_cell.angle_alpha   90.00
_cell.angle_beta   90.00
_cell.angle_gamma   90.00
#
_symmetry.space_group_name_H-M   'P 1'
#
loop_
_entity.id
_entity.type
_entity.pdbx_description
1 polymer ?
#
loop_
_entity_poly.entity_id
_entity_poly.type
_entity_poly.pdbx_seq_one_letter_code
_entity_poly.pdbx_strand_id
1 'polypeptide(L)'
;MRRLQRVLEDFVHDLDPHVDVPMEAAFALADGLDSPALAELAGLTAADRVEIRELIPAVAEQLGLEIPSLRELVARRAREAAAAYLAGERDFAAALSDILDHFARYRDEGVGYRCCDGMLALQLWRDVPEYGDGFGSPEAAERAFRERAVAMTDGCPACPGRSPRG
;
A
#
# COMPACT_ATOMS: atom_id res chain seq x y z
N MET A 1 3.64 -6.25 -16.57
CA MET A 1 3.74 -7.13 -15.38
C MET A 1 3.62 -6.38 -14.05
N ARG A 2 4.54 -5.49 -13.65
CA ARG A 2 4.47 -4.78 -12.35
C ARG A 2 3.17 -3.98 -12.13
N ARG A 3 2.62 -3.36 -13.18
CA ARG A 3 1.34 -2.63 -13.13
C ARG A 3 0.17 -3.57 -12.83
N LEU A 4 0.03 -4.65 -13.61
CA LEU A 4 -0.98 -5.67 -13.39
C LEU A 4 -0.91 -6.23 -11.97
N GLN A 5 0.28 -6.60 -11.49
CA GLN A 5 0.43 -7.11 -10.12
C GLN A 5 -0.09 -6.11 -9.08
N ARG A 6 0.23 -4.81 -9.20
CA ARG A 6 -0.31 -3.79 -8.29
C ARG A 6 -1.83 -3.71 -8.36
N VAL A 7 -2.41 -3.77 -9.56
CA VAL A 7 -3.88 -3.75 -9.75
C VAL A 7 -4.53 -4.96 -9.06
N LEU A 8 -3.96 -6.16 -9.23
CA LEU A 8 -4.49 -7.36 -8.60
C LEU A 8 -4.38 -7.29 -7.07
N GLU A 9 -3.25 -6.84 -6.55
CA GLU A 9 -3.04 -6.60 -5.12
C GLU A 9 -4.05 -5.60 -4.55
N ASP A 10 -4.22 -4.46 -5.22
CA ASP A 10 -5.08 -3.38 -4.77
C ASP A 10 -6.56 -3.80 -4.83
N PHE A 11 -6.95 -4.64 -5.79
CA PHE A 11 -8.30 -5.18 -5.88
C PHE A 11 -8.60 -6.28 -4.85
N VAL A 12 -7.68 -7.23 -4.65
CA VAL A 12 -7.84 -8.33 -3.68
C VAL A 12 -8.02 -7.79 -2.27
N HIS A 13 -7.27 -6.74 -1.93
CA HIS A 13 -7.25 -6.13 -0.60
C HIS A 13 -8.15 -4.90 -0.49
N ASP A 14 -8.99 -4.64 -1.49
CA ASP A 14 -9.90 -3.49 -1.56
C ASP A 14 -9.23 -2.13 -1.27
N LEU A 15 -7.96 -1.98 -1.66
CA LEU A 15 -7.19 -0.75 -1.54
C LEU A 15 -7.61 0.29 -2.58
N ASP A 16 -7.98 -0.15 -3.78
CA ASP A 16 -8.57 0.69 -4.82
C ASP A 16 -9.90 0.07 -5.31
N PRO A 17 -11.06 0.57 -4.84
CA PRO A 17 -12.35 0.06 -5.27
C PRO A 17 -12.73 0.47 -6.70
N HIS A 18 -12.00 1.41 -7.31
CA HIS A 18 -12.30 2.00 -8.62
C HIS A 18 -11.45 1.42 -9.76
N VAL A 19 -10.52 0.52 -9.44
CA VAL A 19 -9.67 -0.08 -10.46
C VAL A 19 -10.47 -1.00 -11.40
N ASP A 20 -10.30 -0.77 -12.70
CA ASP A 20 -10.90 -1.59 -13.75
C ASP A 20 -9.97 -2.77 -14.06
N VAL A 21 -10.08 -3.83 -13.26
CA VAL A 21 -9.23 -5.03 -13.40
C VAL A 21 -9.33 -5.65 -14.80
N PRO A 22 -10.53 -5.83 -15.41
CA PRO A 22 -10.61 -6.37 -16.77
C PRO A 22 -9.88 -5.52 -17.81
N MET A 23 -9.99 -4.19 -17.74
CA MET A 23 -9.26 -3.30 -18.65
C MET A 23 -7.74 -3.44 -18.48
N GLU A 24 -7.25 -3.54 -17.25
CA GLU A 24 -5.83 -3.73 -16.97
C GLU A 24 -5.32 -5.11 -17.42
N ALA A 25 -6.16 -6.14 -17.34
CA ALA A 25 -5.87 -7.45 -17.91
C ALA A 25 -5.80 -7.40 -19.44
N ALA A 26 -6.71 -6.68 -20.10
CA ALA A 26 -6.68 -6.46 -21.55
C ALA A 26 -5.40 -5.74 -22.00
N PHE A 27 -4.96 -4.71 -21.26
CA PHE A 27 -3.68 -4.05 -21.53
C PHE A 27 -2.49 -4.99 -21.34
N ALA A 28 -2.50 -5.81 -20.29
CA ALA A 28 -1.44 -6.80 -20.07
C ALA A 28 -1.36 -7.83 -21.22
N LEU A 29 -2.50 -8.28 -21.76
CA LEU A 29 -2.54 -9.13 -22.96
C LEU A 29 -1.94 -8.42 -24.18
N ALA A 30 -2.31 -7.16 -24.40
CA ALA A 30 -1.75 -6.36 -25.49
C ALA A 30 -0.22 -6.14 -25.36
N ASP A 31 0.28 -6.07 -24.12
CA ASP A 31 1.71 -5.97 -23.81
C ASP A 31 2.45 -7.32 -23.92
N GLY A 32 1.77 -8.40 -24.30
CA GLY A 32 2.36 -9.72 -24.55
C GLY A 32 2.46 -10.64 -23.33
N LEU A 33 1.81 -10.29 -22.21
CA LEU A 33 1.56 -11.28 -21.15
C LEU A 33 0.40 -12.15 -21.60
N ASP A 34 0.59 -13.47 -21.71
CA ASP A 34 -0.44 -14.37 -22.18
C ASP A 34 -0.68 -15.49 -21.17
N SER A 35 -1.93 -15.66 -20.77
CA SER A 35 -2.38 -16.81 -20.00
C SER A 35 -3.89 -17.00 -20.16
N PRO A 36 -4.41 -18.24 -20.12
CA PRO A 36 -5.84 -18.49 -20.24
C PRO A 36 -6.69 -17.73 -19.20
N ALA A 37 -6.25 -17.71 -17.94
CA ALA A 37 -6.96 -17.00 -16.88
C ALA A 37 -6.91 -15.48 -17.07
N LEU A 38 -5.82 -14.94 -17.63
CA LEU A 38 -5.71 -13.51 -17.92
C LEU A 38 -6.64 -13.10 -19.07
N ALA A 39 -6.77 -13.95 -20.09
CA ALA A 39 -7.72 -13.76 -21.18
C ALA A 39 -9.18 -13.79 -20.69
N GLU A 40 -9.51 -14.72 -19.78
CA GLU A 40 -10.82 -14.79 -19.14
C GLU A 40 -11.10 -13.55 -18.29
N LEU A 41 -10.12 -13.13 -17.48
CA LEU A 41 -10.20 -11.92 -16.66
C LEU A 41 -10.46 -10.65 -17.50
N ALA A 42 -9.80 -10.54 -18.66
CA ALA A 42 -9.99 -9.43 -19.59
C ALA A 42 -11.37 -9.44 -20.28
N GLY A 43 -12.04 -10.58 -20.31
CA GLY A 43 -13.39 -10.74 -20.88
C GLY A 43 -14.52 -10.35 -19.93
N LEU A 44 -14.22 -10.11 -18.66
CA LEU A 44 -15.20 -9.68 -17.65
C LEU A 44 -15.50 -8.18 -17.73
N THR A 45 -16.53 -7.76 -17.00
CA THR A 45 -16.84 -6.35 -16.77
C THR A 45 -16.49 -5.94 -15.35
N ALA A 46 -16.30 -4.64 -15.10
CA ALA A 46 -16.06 -4.14 -13.74
C ALA A 46 -17.20 -4.45 -12.74
N ALA A 47 -18.38 -4.87 -13.22
CA ALA A 47 -19.49 -5.29 -12.38
C ALA A 47 -19.31 -6.72 -11.81
N ASP A 48 -18.51 -7.57 -12.46
CA ASP A 48 -18.33 -8.99 -12.14
C ASP A 48 -17.31 -9.18 -11.00
N ARG A 49 -17.45 -8.42 -9.91
CA ARG A 49 -16.43 -8.35 -8.85
C ARG A 49 -16.16 -9.68 -8.17
N VAL A 50 -17.15 -10.57 -8.08
CA VAL A 50 -16.99 -11.89 -7.44
C VAL A 50 -16.14 -12.78 -8.34
N GLU A 51 -16.51 -12.87 -9.62
CA GLU A 51 -15.81 -13.62 -10.66
C GLU A 51 -14.37 -13.13 -10.83
N ILE A 52 -14.16 -11.80 -10.81
CA ILE A 52 -12.83 -11.20 -10.81
C ILE A 52 -12.03 -11.73 -9.61
N ARG A 53 -12.57 -11.67 -8.37
CA ARG A 53 -11.84 -12.15 -7.18
C ARG A 53 -11.51 -13.65 -7.25
N GLU A 54 -12.38 -14.46 -7.84
CA GLU A 54 -12.17 -15.90 -7.99
C GLU A 54 -11.09 -16.24 -9.04
N LEU A 55 -10.94 -15.43 -10.09
CA LEU A 55 -9.93 -15.63 -11.14
C LEU A 55 -8.53 -15.16 -10.77
N ILE A 56 -8.40 -14.17 -9.88
CA ILE A 56 -7.08 -13.59 -9.53
C ILE A 56 -6.06 -14.65 -9.05
N PRO A 57 -6.39 -15.62 -8.20
CA PRO A 57 -5.45 -16.68 -7.83
C PRO A 57 -4.92 -17.47 -9.03
N ALA A 58 -5.77 -17.80 -10.00
CA ALA A 58 -5.38 -18.53 -11.21
C ALA A 58 -4.49 -17.67 -12.12
N VAL A 59 -4.80 -16.38 -12.27
CA VAL A 59 -3.94 -15.43 -13.00
C VAL A 59 -2.58 -15.31 -12.31
N ALA A 60 -2.56 -15.18 -10.99
CA ALA A 60 -1.33 -15.07 -10.22
C ALA A 60 -0.45 -16.31 -10.37
N GLU A 61 -1.03 -17.51 -10.26
CA GLU A 61 -0.32 -18.78 -10.46
C GLU A 61 0.28 -18.89 -11.87
N GLN A 62 -0.53 -18.65 -12.91
CA GLN A 62 -0.09 -18.81 -14.31
C GLN A 62 1.00 -17.81 -14.71
N LEU A 63 0.97 -16.60 -14.14
CA LEU A 63 1.95 -15.55 -14.41
C LEU A 63 3.13 -15.55 -13.43
N GLY A 64 3.17 -16.48 -12.48
CA GLY A 64 4.21 -16.55 -11.44
C GLY A 64 4.23 -15.32 -10.52
N LEU A 65 3.07 -14.72 -10.27
CA LEU A 65 2.90 -13.58 -9.38
C LEU A 65 2.58 -14.05 -7.97
N GLU A 66 3.20 -13.42 -6.99
CA GLU A 66 2.82 -13.58 -5.58
C GLU A 66 1.90 -12.43 -5.17
N ILE A 67 0.72 -12.78 -4.62
CA ILE A 67 -0.17 -11.82 -3.98
C ILE A 67 0.15 -11.82 -2.48
N PRO A 68 0.86 -10.81 -1.97
CA PRO A 68 1.20 -10.72 -0.55
C PRO A 68 -0.07 -10.61 0.30
N SER A 69 0.04 -10.97 1.59
CA SER A 69 -1.00 -10.63 2.56
C SER A 69 -1.18 -9.10 2.67
N LEU A 70 -2.35 -8.64 3.11
CA LEU A 70 -2.60 -7.20 3.33
C LEU A 70 -1.52 -6.59 4.22
N ARG A 71 -1.09 -7.31 5.26
CA ARG A 71 0.00 -6.90 6.16
C ARG A 71 1.30 -6.62 5.39
N GLU A 72 1.74 -7.56 4.57
CA GLU A 72 2.99 -7.45 3.82
C GLU A 72 2.90 -6.35 2.77
N LEU A 73 1.73 -6.22 2.11
CA LEU A 73 1.47 -5.19 1.14
C LEU A 73 1.53 -3.79 1.77
N VAL A 74 0.81 -3.55 2.86
CA VAL A 74 0.83 -2.28 3.60
C VAL A 74 2.24 -1.96 4.10
N ALA A 75 2.95 -2.96 4.64
CA ALA A 75 4.33 -2.78 5.07
C ALA A 75 5.25 -2.35 3.92
N ARG A 76 5.09 -2.98 2.75
CA ARG A 76 5.85 -2.66 1.55
C ARG A 76 5.52 -1.25 1.05
N ARG A 77 4.23 -0.89 0.92
CA ARG A 77 3.80 0.43 0.43
C ARG A 77 4.20 1.56 1.38
N ALA A 78 4.09 1.35 2.70
CA ALA A 78 4.59 2.31 3.69
C ALA A 78 6.11 2.51 3.58
N ARG A 79 6.88 1.43 3.34
CA ARG A 79 8.33 1.52 3.11
C ARG A 79 8.65 2.26 1.81
N GLU A 80 7.92 2.00 0.73
CA GLU A 80 8.08 2.70 -0.55
C GLU A 80 7.82 4.20 -0.40
N ALA A 81 6.74 4.60 0.29
CA ALA A 81 6.43 6.01 0.55
C ALA A 81 7.50 6.69 1.43
N ALA A 82 7.97 5.99 2.48
CA ALA A 82 9.07 6.48 3.31
C ALA A 82 10.38 6.65 2.52
N ALA A 83 10.71 5.70 1.65
CA ALA A 83 11.89 5.78 0.80
C ALA A 83 11.80 6.94 -0.22
N ALA A 84 10.64 7.13 -0.85
CA ALA A 84 10.40 8.24 -1.77
C ALA A 84 10.58 9.60 -1.09
N TYR A 85 10.09 9.75 0.15
CA TYR A 85 10.35 10.94 0.96
C TYR A 85 11.84 11.15 1.26
N LEU A 86 12.55 10.10 1.71
CA LEU A 86 13.98 10.20 2.03
C LEU A 86 14.84 10.50 0.79
N ALA A 87 14.39 10.10 -0.40
CA ALA A 87 15.00 10.42 -1.68
C ALA A 87 14.66 11.84 -2.18
N GLY A 88 13.72 12.55 -1.54
CA GLY A 88 13.23 13.86 -1.97
C GLY A 88 12.26 13.82 -3.16
N GLU A 89 11.75 12.63 -3.51
CA GLU A 89 10.78 12.42 -4.59
C GLU A 89 9.35 12.74 -4.16
N ARG A 90 9.13 12.82 -2.85
CA ARG A 90 7.83 13.12 -2.24
C ARG A 90 8.00 14.02 -1.04
N ASP A 91 7.13 15.01 -0.89
CA ASP A 91 7.17 15.88 0.28
C ASP A 91 6.64 15.19 1.53
N PHE A 92 6.96 15.78 2.69
CA PHE A 92 6.52 15.31 4.00
C PHE A 92 5.01 15.08 4.07
N ALA A 93 4.21 16.02 3.56
CA ALA A 93 2.78 15.98 3.75
C ALA A 93 2.12 14.85 2.96
N ALA A 94 2.54 14.68 1.71
CA ALA A 94 2.11 13.64 0.80
C ALA A 94 2.55 12.25 1.29
N ALA A 95 3.82 12.11 1.71
CA ALA A 95 4.31 10.83 2.23
C ALA A 95 3.62 10.42 3.54
N LEU A 96 3.33 11.36 4.43
CA LEU A 96 2.56 11.09 5.65
C LEU A 96 1.14 10.62 5.33
N SER A 97 0.47 11.27 4.37
CA SER A 97 -0.89 10.90 3.94
C SER A 97 -0.91 9.48 3.38
N ASP A 98 -0.04 9.16 2.43
CA ASP A 98 0.02 7.83 1.81
C ASP A 98 0.23 6.72 2.86
N ILE A 99 1.18 6.93 3.78
CA ILE A 99 1.50 5.98 4.82
C ILE A 99 0.27 5.76 5.73
N LEU A 100 -0.44 6.83 6.09
CA LEU A 100 -1.63 6.74 6.91
C LEU A 100 -2.82 6.10 6.19
N ASP A 101 -3.00 6.36 4.91
CA ASP A 101 -4.06 5.73 4.11
C ASP A 101 -3.88 4.21 4.07
N HIS A 102 -2.65 3.74 3.89
CA HIS A 102 -2.33 2.31 3.96
C HIS A 102 -2.57 1.72 5.35
N PHE A 103 -2.30 2.48 6.42
CA PHE A 103 -2.53 2.01 7.78
C PHE A 103 -3.98 2.10 8.26
N ALA A 104 -4.78 3.04 7.77
CA ALA A 104 -6.20 3.16 8.09
C ALA A 104 -6.95 1.89 7.68
N ARG A 105 -6.71 1.42 6.44
CA ARG A 105 -7.30 0.19 5.90
C ARG A 105 -6.92 -1.07 6.69
N TYR A 106 -5.75 -1.06 7.33
CA TYR A 106 -5.27 -2.16 8.15
C TYR A 106 -5.87 -2.21 9.57
N ARG A 107 -6.30 -1.05 10.10
CA ARG A 107 -6.85 -0.93 11.46
C ARG A 107 -8.22 -1.59 11.58
N ASP A 108 -8.98 -1.61 10.50
CA ASP A 108 -10.31 -2.22 10.43
C ASP A 108 -10.26 -3.76 10.58
N GLU A 109 -9.10 -4.39 10.37
CA GLU A 109 -8.87 -5.82 10.64
C GLU A 109 -8.41 -6.11 12.09
N GLY A 110 -8.39 -5.12 12.98
CA GLY A 110 -8.13 -5.31 14.42
C GLY A 110 -6.67 -5.49 14.81
N VAL A 111 -5.73 -5.21 13.91
CA VAL A 111 -4.28 -5.31 14.19
C VAL A 111 -3.71 -3.91 14.41
N GLY A 112 -3.57 -3.50 15.68
CA GLY A 112 -3.00 -2.21 16.04
C GLY A 112 -1.48 -2.14 15.83
N TYR A 113 -1.02 -1.13 15.07
CA TYR A 113 0.41 -0.84 14.91
C TYR A 113 0.80 0.40 15.72
N ARG A 114 1.70 0.22 16.69
CA ARG A 114 2.25 1.33 17.50
C ARG A 114 3.01 2.38 16.68
N CYS A 115 3.49 2.01 15.48
CA CYS A 115 4.14 2.97 14.56
C CYS A 115 3.12 3.97 13.98
N CYS A 116 1.84 3.58 13.87
CA CYS A 116 0.77 4.41 13.34
C CYS A 116 0.31 5.50 14.30
N ASP A 117 0.38 5.25 15.61
CA ASP A 117 -0.07 6.24 16.61
C ASP A 117 0.77 7.53 16.53
N GLY A 118 2.09 7.39 16.30
CA GLY A 118 2.97 8.52 16.09
C GLY A 118 2.73 9.27 14.77
N MET A 119 2.41 8.55 13.69
CA MET A 119 2.07 9.16 12.39
C MET A 119 0.70 9.85 12.43
N LEU A 120 -0.26 9.26 13.14
CA LEU A 120 -1.58 9.84 13.33
C LEU A 120 -1.50 11.11 14.17
N ALA A 121 -0.69 11.12 15.23
CA ALA A 121 -0.44 12.34 16.01
C ALA A 121 0.21 13.44 15.15
N LEU A 122 1.14 13.10 14.26
CA LEU A 122 1.74 14.05 13.31
C LEU A 122 0.69 14.65 12.36
N GLN A 123 -0.21 13.82 11.82
CA GLN A 123 -1.28 14.28 10.93
C GLN A 123 -2.28 15.17 11.66
N LEU A 124 -2.70 14.77 12.86
CA LEU A 124 -3.63 15.55 13.67
C LEU A 124 -3.02 16.90 14.07
N TRP A 125 -1.74 16.93 14.45
CA TRP A 125 -1.04 18.20 14.71
C TRP A 125 -0.98 19.11 13.48
N ARG A 126 -0.83 18.54 12.28
CA ARG A 126 -0.78 19.30 11.03
C ARG A 126 -2.14 19.86 10.62
N ASP A 127 -3.18 19.05 10.74
CA ASP A 127 -4.49 19.35 10.18
C ASP A 127 -5.45 20.04 11.17
N VAL A 128 -5.21 19.88 12.49
CA VAL A 128 -6.08 20.39 13.55
C VAL A 128 -5.33 21.44 14.37
N PRO A 129 -5.63 22.75 14.20
CA PRO A 129 -4.95 23.84 14.90
C PRO A 129 -4.98 23.76 16.43
N GLU A 130 -5.99 23.10 17.00
CA GLU A 130 -6.20 22.93 18.44
C GLU A 130 -5.51 21.68 19.00
N TYR A 131 -4.95 20.82 18.14
CA TYR A 131 -4.16 19.67 18.56
C TYR A 131 -2.83 20.22 19.07
N GLY A 132 -2.71 20.32 20.41
CA GLY A 132 -1.71 21.13 21.11
C GLY A 132 -0.24 20.89 20.74
N ASP A 133 0.65 21.48 21.53
CA ASP A 133 2.07 21.75 21.24
C ASP A 133 2.99 20.52 21.01
N GLY A 134 2.46 19.34 20.71
CA GLY A 134 3.16 18.05 20.70
C GLY A 134 4.45 18.01 19.87
N PHE A 135 4.56 18.81 18.81
CA PHE A 135 5.78 18.93 18.02
C PHE A 135 6.44 20.31 18.06
N GLY A 136 5.76 21.35 18.54
CA GLY A 136 6.29 22.71 18.71
C GLY A 136 6.59 23.52 17.43
N SER A 137 7.00 22.90 16.33
CA SER A 137 7.24 23.56 15.04
C SER A 137 7.12 22.60 13.84
N PRO A 138 6.93 23.10 12.60
CA PRO A 138 6.94 22.28 11.39
C PRO A 138 8.26 21.50 11.19
N GLU A 139 9.41 22.12 11.47
CA GLU A 139 10.73 21.48 11.34
C GLU A 139 10.93 20.36 12.35
N ALA A 140 10.34 20.49 13.54
CA ALA A 140 10.37 19.45 14.56
C ALA A 140 9.43 18.28 14.19
N ALA A 141 8.25 18.57 13.64
CA ALA A 141 7.34 17.56 13.10
C ALA A 141 7.96 16.78 11.93
N GLU A 142 8.58 17.48 10.97
CA GLU A 142 9.25 16.85 9.83
C GLU A 142 10.46 16.01 10.27
N ARG A 143 11.23 16.47 11.27
CA ARG A 143 12.30 15.67 11.87
C ARG A 143 11.77 14.39 12.51
N ALA A 144 10.68 14.48 13.28
CA ALA A 144 10.04 13.33 13.91
C ALA A 144 9.47 12.35 12.86
N PHE A 145 8.96 12.85 11.73
CA PHE A 145 8.57 12.04 10.60
C PHE A 145 9.78 11.36 9.93
N ARG A 146 10.87 12.10 9.70
CA ARG A 146 12.11 11.59 9.10
C ARG A 146 12.71 10.44 9.89
N GLU A 147 12.76 10.55 11.21
CA GLU A 147 13.22 9.47 12.10
C GLU A 147 12.40 8.19 11.92
N ARG A 148 11.07 8.33 11.79
CA ARG A 148 10.17 7.20 11.54
C ARG A 148 10.33 6.63 10.13
N ALA A 149 10.50 7.48 9.12
CA ALA A 149 10.74 7.05 7.75
C ALA A 149 12.02 6.21 7.64
N VAL A 150 13.11 6.64 8.29
CA VAL A 150 14.37 5.87 8.39
C VAL A 150 14.12 4.51 9.08
N ALA A 151 13.37 4.50 10.19
CA ALA A 151 13.04 3.24 10.87
C ALA A 151 12.22 2.28 9.97
N MET A 152 11.31 2.80 9.14
CA MET A 152 10.52 1.99 8.20
C MET A 152 11.38 1.38 7.08
N THR A 153 12.37 2.12 6.57
CA THR A 153 13.31 1.63 5.54
C THR A 153 14.31 0.62 6.09
N ASP A 154 14.83 0.85 7.30
CA ASP A 154 15.88 0.02 7.91
C ASP A 154 15.35 -1.30 8.50
N GLY A 155 14.03 -1.54 8.41
CA GLY A 155 13.41 -2.76 8.91
C GLY A 155 13.26 -2.76 10.42
N CYS A 156 12.63 -1.71 10.96
CA CYS A 156 12.25 -1.61 12.37
C CYS A 156 11.61 -2.92 12.88
N PRO A 157 12.06 -3.47 14.03
CA PRO A 157 11.49 -4.69 14.60
C PRO A 157 10.04 -4.52 15.06
N ALA A 158 9.57 -3.28 15.23
CA ALA A 158 8.17 -2.95 15.50
C ALA A 158 7.35 -2.70 14.22
N CYS A 159 7.98 -2.73 13.03
CA CYS A 159 7.31 -2.66 11.74
C CYS A 159 7.08 -4.07 11.17
N PRO A 160 5.89 -4.35 10.60
CA PRO A 160 5.45 -5.69 10.17
C PRO A 160 6.23 -6.30 9.00
N GLY A 161 7.19 -5.59 8.40
CA GLY A 161 7.94 -6.06 7.24
C GLY A 161 9.13 -6.97 7.56
N ARG A 162 9.34 -7.36 8.84
CA ARG A 162 10.40 -8.28 9.24
C ARG A 162 9.81 -9.70 9.28
N SER A 163 10.01 -10.46 8.21
CA SER A 163 9.87 -11.92 8.28
C SER A 163 10.80 -12.44 9.40
N PRO A 164 10.33 -13.31 10.31
CA PRO A 164 11.21 -13.89 11.32
C PRO A 164 12.36 -14.57 10.59
N ARG A 165 13.60 -14.16 10.87
CA ARG A 165 14.77 -14.84 10.33
C ARG A 165 14.68 -16.30 10.77
N GLY A 166 14.54 -17.21 9.80
CA GLY A 166 14.83 -18.63 9.98
C GLY A 166 16.30 -18.85 10.29
#